data_AF-A0A512TTQ0-F1
#
_entry.id   AF-A0A512TTQ0-F1
#
_cell.length_a   1.000
_cell.length_b   1.000
_cell.length_c   1.000
_cell.angle_alpha   90.00
_cell.angle_beta   90.00
_cell.angle_gamma   90.00
#
_symmetry.space_group_name_H-M   'P 1'
#
loop_
_entity.id
_entity.type
_entity.pdbx_description
1 polymer ?
#
loop_
_entity_poly.entity_id
_entity_poly.type
_entity_poly.pdbx_seq_one_letter_code
_entity_poly.pdbx_strand_id
1 'polypeptide(L)'
;MCDKAVKSTISNMKNQIKVIRKSRNGKEVSRLNSIILGSHNYYSIATYVNIDFNRINFLVTKTLEIRLRNIITNKPNFTETYMRLYGNYNGKVRTVCNVSVFPIYGCKTKPPMNFSQEICNYTEQGRIAIHSKLRGYSYLIKYLLETVNNSKSAEFNDNRISLIVGQKGKCYITGLDLETDNMECHHKMLKSKGGSDKYENLVWLCGEAHKLVHAIEQDVIKKYLGLLSLDKKGLKRVNSLRMLVGNSVI
;
A
#
# COMPACT_ATOMS: atom_id res chain seq x y z
N MET A 1 17.58 -19.07 -11.28
CA MET A 1 17.60 -19.17 -9.80
C MET A 1 18.30 -20.46 -9.40
N CYS A 2 18.97 -20.54 -8.24
CA CYS A 2 19.54 -21.83 -7.80
C CYS A 2 18.44 -22.76 -7.26
N ASP A 3 18.63 -24.08 -7.33
CA ASP A 3 17.62 -25.06 -6.91
C ASP A 3 17.20 -24.91 -5.45
N LYS A 4 18.15 -24.58 -4.56
CA LYS A 4 17.86 -24.29 -3.15
C LYS A 4 16.90 -23.12 -3.00
N ALA A 5 17.11 -22.04 -3.74
CA ALA A 5 16.24 -20.87 -3.74
C ALA A 5 14.84 -21.20 -4.29
N VAL A 6 14.75 -21.94 -5.41
CA VAL A 6 13.47 -22.39 -5.98
C VAL A 6 12.68 -23.21 -4.95
N LYS A 7 13.32 -24.19 -4.31
CA LYS A 7 12.69 -25.02 -3.26
C LYS A 7 12.22 -24.18 -2.07
N SER A 8 13.05 -23.23 -1.61
CA SER A 8 12.70 -22.33 -0.52
C SER A 8 11.49 -21.45 -0.86
N THR A 9 11.48 -20.81 -2.03
CA THR A 9 10.37 -19.98 -2.51
C THR A 9 9.06 -20.77 -2.58
N ILE A 10 9.10 -22.01 -3.13
CA ILE A 10 7.94 -22.90 -3.17
C ILE A 10 7.45 -23.23 -1.76
N SER A 11 8.36 -23.59 -0.85
CA SER A 11 8.02 -23.94 0.53
C SER A 11 7.36 -22.78 1.26
N ASN A 12 7.92 -21.57 1.15
CA ASN A 12 7.41 -20.36 1.77
C ASN A 12 5.98 -20.04 1.30
N MET A 13 5.74 -20.04 -0.01
CA MET A 13 4.40 -19.81 -0.57
C MET A 13 3.41 -20.90 -0.15
N LYS A 14 3.81 -22.18 -0.21
CA LYS A 14 2.95 -23.30 0.22
C LYS A 14 2.61 -23.22 1.70
N ASN A 15 3.56 -22.89 2.56
CA ASN A 15 3.33 -22.75 3.99
C ASN A 15 2.36 -21.61 4.28
N GLN A 16 2.51 -20.47 3.60
CA GLN A 16 1.55 -19.37 3.74
C GLN A 16 0.14 -19.76 3.28
N ILE A 17 0.00 -20.54 2.20
CA ILE A 17 -1.31 -21.10 1.78
C ILE A 17 -1.93 -21.98 2.89
N LYS A 18 -1.12 -22.75 3.63
CA LYS A 18 -1.61 -23.54 4.78
C LYS A 18 -2.13 -22.63 5.90
N VAL A 19 -1.45 -21.51 6.15
CA VAL A 19 -1.88 -20.51 7.14
C VAL A 19 -3.20 -19.87 6.71
N ILE A 20 -3.33 -19.45 5.45
CA ILE A 20 -4.57 -18.89 4.89
C ILE A 20 -5.75 -19.85 5.09
N ARG A 21 -5.56 -21.15 4.85
CA ARG A 21 -6.62 -22.16 5.06
C ARG A 21 -7.13 -22.19 6.51
N LYS A 22 -6.24 -22.02 7.49
CA LYS A 22 -6.57 -22.07 8.92
C LYS A 22 -7.25 -20.79 9.40
N SER A 23 -6.71 -19.62 9.04
CA SER A 23 -7.20 -18.33 9.54
C SER A 23 -8.36 -17.74 8.75
N ARG A 24 -8.47 -18.08 7.45
CA ARG A 24 -9.47 -17.55 6.50
C ARG A 24 -9.58 -16.02 6.50
N ASN A 25 -8.45 -15.34 6.66
CA ASN A 25 -8.37 -13.89 6.73
C ASN A 25 -7.67 -13.31 5.47
N GLY A 26 -8.20 -12.21 4.92
CA GLY A 26 -7.58 -11.45 3.84
C GLY A 26 -6.17 -10.96 4.17
N LYS A 27 -5.85 -10.69 5.45
CA LYS A 27 -4.49 -10.35 5.90
C LYS A 27 -3.45 -11.40 5.52
N GLU A 28 -3.79 -12.68 5.64
CA GLU A 28 -2.88 -13.77 5.29
C GLU A 28 -2.72 -13.90 3.77
N VAL A 29 -3.73 -13.50 3.00
CA VAL A 29 -3.65 -13.39 1.53
C VAL A 29 -2.74 -12.23 1.13
N SER A 30 -2.87 -11.07 1.78
CA SER A 30 -1.93 -9.95 1.58
C SER A 30 -0.49 -10.34 1.94
N ARG A 31 -0.28 -11.12 3.01
CA ARG A 31 1.05 -11.68 3.33
C ARG A 31 1.59 -12.59 2.23
N LEU A 32 0.74 -13.44 1.62
CA LEU A 32 1.14 -14.25 0.46
C LEU A 32 1.54 -13.35 -0.73
N ASN A 33 0.77 -12.30 -0.99
CA ASN A 33 1.10 -11.32 -2.03
C ASN A 33 2.45 -10.62 -1.76
N SER A 34 2.74 -10.29 -0.50
CA SER A 34 4.04 -9.74 -0.11
C SER A 34 5.19 -10.75 -0.32
N ILE A 35 4.99 -12.04 -0.02
CA ILE A 35 5.98 -13.09 -0.30
C ILE A 35 6.25 -13.21 -1.81
N ILE A 36 5.18 -13.19 -2.63
CA ILE A 36 5.29 -13.25 -4.09
C ILE A 36 6.05 -12.03 -4.62
N LEU A 37 5.63 -10.83 -4.21
CA LEU A 37 6.26 -9.57 -4.63
C LEU A 37 7.72 -9.48 -4.19
N GLY A 38 8.02 -9.87 -2.95
CA GLY A 38 9.39 -9.93 -2.43
C GLY A 38 10.27 -10.88 -3.25
N SER A 39 9.73 -12.06 -3.60
CA SER A 39 10.41 -13.02 -4.47
C SER A 39 10.65 -12.46 -5.87
N HIS A 40 9.67 -11.79 -6.47
CA HIS A 40 9.83 -11.13 -7.76
C HIS A 40 10.91 -10.06 -7.71
N ASN A 41 10.86 -9.17 -6.72
CA ASN A 41 11.83 -8.08 -6.59
C ASN A 41 13.25 -8.61 -6.43
N TYR A 42 13.45 -9.60 -5.57
CA TYR A 42 14.77 -10.17 -5.31
C TYR A 42 15.34 -10.94 -6.51
N TYR A 43 14.55 -11.82 -7.13
CA TYR A 43 15.04 -12.69 -8.19
C TYR A 43 14.91 -12.10 -9.61
N SER A 44 14.24 -10.95 -9.78
CA SER A 44 14.08 -10.32 -11.10
C SER A 44 15.39 -10.03 -11.83
N ILE A 45 16.51 -9.93 -11.11
CA ILE A 45 17.83 -9.71 -11.72
C ILE A 45 18.37 -10.93 -12.48
N ALA A 46 17.87 -12.13 -12.17
CA ALA A 46 18.34 -13.35 -12.79
C ALA A 46 17.87 -13.46 -14.25
N THR A 47 18.79 -13.90 -15.12
CA THR A 47 18.48 -14.19 -16.52
C THR A 47 17.45 -15.32 -16.62
N TYR A 48 16.48 -15.18 -17.53
CA TYR A 48 15.41 -16.15 -17.77
C TYR A 48 14.62 -16.57 -16.52
N VAL A 49 14.48 -15.66 -15.54
CA VAL A 49 13.79 -15.94 -14.27
C VAL A 49 12.32 -16.34 -14.45
N ASN A 50 11.70 -15.96 -15.57
CA ASN A 50 10.34 -16.35 -15.93
C ASN A 50 10.17 -17.87 -16.02
N ILE A 51 11.19 -18.62 -16.47
CA ILE A 51 11.14 -20.08 -16.55
C ILE A 51 11.04 -20.68 -15.14
N ASP A 52 11.86 -20.19 -14.22
CA ASP A 52 11.83 -20.62 -12.81
C ASP A 52 10.47 -20.30 -12.16
N PHE A 53 9.96 -19.08 -12.34
CA PHE A 53 8.67 -18.68 -11.77
C PHE A 53 7.48 -19.40 -12.43
N ASN A 54 7.58 -19.82 -13.68
CA ASN A 54 6.59 -20.71 -14.30
C ASN A 54 6.57 -22.08 -13.60
N ARG A 55 7.75 -22.67 -13.33
CA ARG A 55 7.86 -23.93 -12.57
C ARG A 55 7.33 -23.78 -11.14
N ILE A 56 7.68 -22.70 -10.45
CA ILE A 56 7.17 -22.38 -9.10
C ILE A 56 5.65 -22.24 -9.14
N ASN A 57 5.12 -21.46 -10.10
CA ASN A 57 3.69 -21.21 -10.28
C ASN A 57 2.93 -22.53 -10.44
N PHE A 58 3.39 -23.45 -11.29
CA PHE A 58 2.75 -24.75 -11.49
C PHE A 58 2.60 -25.53 -10.17
N LEU A 59 3.69 -25.64 -9.40
CA LEU A 59 3.73 -26.40 -8.15
C LEU A 59 2.92 -25.77 -7.01
N VAL A 60 2.94 -24.44 -6.92
CA VAL A 60 2.25 -23.69 -5.87
C VAL A 60 0.75 -23.59 -6.18
N THR A 61 0.37 -23.33 -7.43
CA THR A 61 -1.03 -23.16 -7.86
C THR A 61 -1.86 -24.41 -7.58
N LYS A 62 -1.33 -25.60 -7.87
CA LYS A 62 -2.00 -26.87 -7.53
C LYS A 62 -2.32 -26.97 -6.04
N THR A 63 -1.37 -26.54 -5.18
CA THR A 63 -1.58 -26.55 -3.73
C THR A 63 -2.61 -25.50 -3.29
N LEU A 64 -2.57 -24.32 -3.91
CA LEU A 64 -3.50 -23.22 -3.68
C LEU A 64 -4.94 -23.64 -3.99
N GLU A 65 -5.17 -24.18 -5.20
CA GLU A 65 -6.51 -24.60 -5.64
C GLU A 65 -7.07 -25.74 -4.80
N ILE A 66 -6.27 -26.75 -4.46
CA ILE A 66 -6.73 -27.88 -3.65
C ILE A 66 -7.03 -27.44 -2.21
N ARG A 67 -6.12 -26.69 -1.57
CA ARG A 67 -6.28 -26.35 -0.14
C ARG A 67 -7.31 -25.26 0.10
N LEU A 68 -7.53 -24.37 -0.87
CA LEU A 68 -8.44 -23.23 -0.75
C LEU A 68 -9.71 -23.41 -1.60
N ARG A 69 -9.99 -24.61 -2.13
CA ARG A 69 -11.13 -24.91 -3.01
C ARG A 69 -12.47 -24.33 -2.54
N ASN A 70 -12.70 -24.32 -1.23
CA ASN A 70 -13.98 -23.88 -0.64
C ASN A 70 -14.12 -22.36 -0.50
N ILE A 71 -13.01 -21.60 -0.63
CA ILE A 71 -12.99 -20.14 -0.41
C ILE A 71 -12.45 -19.35 -1.61
N ILE A 72 -11.87 -20.05 -2.60
CA ILE A 72 -11.31 -19.44 -3.79
C ILE A 72 -12.42 -19.09 -4.78
N THR A 73 -12.30 -17.92 -5.40
CA THR A 73 -13.20 -17.47 -6.47
C THR A 73 -12.37 -16.97 -7.65
N ASN A 74 -12.96 -16.99 -8.84
CA ASN A 74 -12.35 -16.42 -10.05
C ASN A 74 -12.80 -14.98 -10.31
N LYS A 75 -13.59 -14.39 -9.41
CA LYS A 75 -14.05 -13.00 -9.54
C LYS A 75 -12.92 -12.07 -9.09
N PRO A 76 -12.35 -11.23 -9.97
CA PRO A 76 -11.26 -10.36 -9.60
C PRO A 76 -11.70 -9.33 -8.57
N ASN A 77 -10.86 -9.09 -7.56
CA ASN A 77 -10.94 -7.90 -6.71
C ASN A 77 -9.54 -7.28 -6.64
N PHE A 78 -9.23 -6.44 -7.63
CA PHE A 78 -7.89 -5.90 -7.81
C PHE A 78 -7.67 -4.72 -6.88
N THR A 79 -6.55 -4.72 -6.15
CA THR A 79 -6.06 -3.52 -5.48
C THR A 79 -5.36 -2.61 -6.49
N GLU A 80 -5.24 -1.33 -6.18
CA GLU A 80 -4.44 -0.39 -6.99
C GLU A 80 -3.00 -0.92 -7.22
N THR A 81 -2.39 -1.49 -6.18
CA THR A 81 -1.08 -2.15 -6.26
C THR A 81 -1.07 -3.29 -7.28
N TYR A 82 -2.13 -4.10 -7.31
CA TYR A 82 -2.27 -5.18 -8.30
C TYR A 82 -2.29 -4.60 -9.71
N MET A 83 -3.13 -3.60 -9.97
CA MET A 83 -3.28 -3.00 -11.30
C MET A 83 -1.96 -2.39 -11.78
N ARG A 84 -1.27 -1.66 -10.90
CA ARG A 84 0.01 -1.03 -11.23
C ARG A 84 1.10 -2.05 -11.60
N LEU A 85 1.19 -3.16 -10.88
CA LEU A 85 2.27 -4.13 -11.05
C LEU A 85 1.95 -5.23 -12.07
N TYR A 86 0.69 -5.62 -12.15
CA TYR A 86 0.24 -6.82 -12.86
C TYR A 86 -0.98 -6.59 -13.76
N GLY A 87 -1.43 -5.34 -13.97
CA GLY A 87 -2.61 -5.03 -14.79
C GLY A 87 -2.51 -5.51 -16.25
N ASN A 88 -1.29 -5.68 -16.77
CA ASN A 88 -1.04 -6.18 -18.13
C ASN A 88 -0.99 -7.72 -18.23
N TYR A 89 -1.23 -8.44 -17.13
CA TYR A 89 -1.18 -9.91 -17.11
C TYR A 89 -2.59 -10.50 -17.25
N ASN A 90 -2.79 -11.30 -18.29
CA ASN A 90 -4.11 -11.85 -18.65
C ASN A 90 -4.36 -13.28 -18.13
N GLY A 91 -3.60 -13.75 -17.15
CA GLY A 91 -3.78 -15.09 -16.59
C GLY A 91 -4.97 -15.21 -15.65
N LYS A 92 -5.32 -16.45 -15.31
CA LYS A 92 -6.43 -16.75 -14.39
C LYS A 92 -6.24 -16.09 -13.02
N VAL A 93 -7.15 -15.17 -12.69
CA VAL A 93 -7.18 -14.49 -11.40
C VAL A 93 -7.80 -15.39 -10.35
N ARG A 94 -7.16 -15.43 -9.17
CA ARG A 94 -7.60 -16.20 -8.02
C ARG A 94 -7.81 -15.24 -6.87
N THR A 95 -9.04 -15.09 -6.42
CA THR A 95 -9.41 -14.22 -5.32
C THR A 95 -9.78 -15.06 -4.11
N VAL A 96 -9.16 -14.74 -2.97
CA VAL A 96 -9.39 -15.42 -1.69
C VAL A 96 -9.68 -14.35 -0.65
N CYS A 97 -10.75 -14.51 0.13
CA CYS A 97 -11.14 -13.54 1.17
C CYS A 97 -11.21 -12.09 0.64
N ASN A 98 -11.78 -11.89 -0.55
CA ASN A 98 -11.86 -10.61 -1.26
C ASN A 98 -10.51 -9.95 -1.58
N VAL A 99 -9.41 -10.70 -1.67
CA VAL A 99 -8.11 -10.19 -2.11
C VAL A 99 -7.62 -11.03 -3.28
N SER A 100 -7.31 -10.40 -4.41
CA SER A 100 -6.72 -11.09 -5.56
C SER A 100 -5.27 -11.48 -5.28
N VAL A 101 -4.94 -12.75 -5.53
CA VAL A 101 -3.57 -13.27 -5.40
C VAL A 101 -2.73 -12.78 -6.57
N PHE A 102 -1.53 -12.26 -6.28
CA PHE A 102 -0.58 -11.82 -7.28
C PHE A 102 -0.14 -12.98 -8.19
N PRO A 103 0.05 -12.75 -9.50
CA PRO A 103 0.44 -13.81 -10.42
C PRO A 103 1.85 -14.30 -10.07
N ILE A 104 1.98 -15.53 -9.57
CA ILE A 104 3.28 -16.13 -9.19
C ILE A 104 4.22 -16.24 -10.40
N TYR A 105 3.67 -16.48 -11.59
CA TYR A 105 4.44 -16.53 -12.83
C TYR A 105 4.86 -15.14 -13.34
N GLY A 106 4.42 -14.06 -12.68
CA GLY A 106 4.51 -12.70 -13.17
C GLY A 106 5.92 -12.08 -13.14
N CYS A 107 6.95 -12.83 -12.74
CA CYS A 107 8.32 -12.32 -12.65
C CYS A 107 8.95 -12.19 -14.04
N LYS A 108 9.45 -11.00 -14.36
CA LYS A 108 10.23 -10.73 -15.58
C LYS A 108 11.65 -10.36 -15.21
N THR A 109 12.61 -10.76 -16.05
CA THR A 109 14.00 -10.34 -15.90
C THR A 109 14.10 -8.83 -16.07
N LYS A 110 14.78 -8.18 -15.13
CA LYS A 110 15.17 -6.77 -15.18
C LYS A 110 16.70 -6.73 -15.31
N PRO A 111 17.24 -6.18 -16.41
CA PRO A 111 18.69 -6.08 -16.57
C PRO A 111 19.33 -5.31 -15.41
N PRO A 112 20.47 -5.78 -14.87
CA PRO A 112 21.22 -5.02 -13.87
C PRO A 112 21.73 -3.73 -14.50
N MET A 113 21.44 -2.60 -13.86
CA MET A 113 22.03 -1.32 -14.21
C MET A 113 23.28 -1.08 -13.36
N ASN A 114 24.28 -0.39 -13.92
CA ASN A 114 25.47 0.00 -13.18
C ASN A 114 25.10 0.91 -11.99
N PHE A 115 25.81 0.75 -10.87
CA PHE A 115 25.68 1.65 -9.73
C PHE A 115 26.21 3.04 -10.09
N SER A 116 25.56 4.09 -9.58
CA SER A 116 26.12 5.44 -9.63
C SER A 116 27.39 5.50 -8.79
N GLN A 117 28.44 6.12 -9.33
CA GLN A 117 29.69 6.35 -8.62
C GLN A 117 29.56 7.40 -7.51
N GLU A 118 28.47 8.17 -7.50
CA GLU A 118 28.16 9.14 -6.44
C GLU A 118 27.68 8.47 -5.14
N ILE A 119 27.19 7.23 -5.23
CA ILE A 119 26.63 6.51 -4.10
C ILE A 119 27.72 5.64 -3.46
N CYS A 120 27.99 5.88 -2.18
CA CYS A 120 28.94 5.08 -1.40
C CYS A 120 28.52 5.03 0.08
N ASN A 121 28.47 3.84 0.67
CA ASN A 121 28.07 3.65 2.07
C ASN A 121 29.15 4.15 3.06
N TYR A 122 30.41 4.18 2.60
CA TYR A 122 31.55 4.51 3.46
C TYR A 122 31.82 6.02 3.52
N THR A 123 31.47 6.79 2.48
CA THR A 123 31.62 8.25 2.48
C THR A 123 30.36 8.95 2.96
N GLU A 124 30.52 10.07 3.66
CA GLU A 124 29.39 10.86 4.14
C GLU A 124 28.54 11.41 2.98
N GLN A 125 29.19 11.97 1.96
CA GLN A 125 28.52 12.45 0.74
C GLN A 125 27.72 11.34 0.04
N GLY A 126 28.30 10.14 -0.07
CA GLY A 126 27.62 8.99 -0.66
C GLY A 126 26.42 8.53 0.16
N ARG A 127 26.51 8.56 1.50
CA ARG A 127 25.36 8.29 2.39
C ARG A 127 24.27 9.34 2.24
N ILE A 128 24.62 10.63 2.14
CA ILE A 128 23.64 11.70 1.92
C ILE A 128 22.88 11.48 0.60
N ALA A 129 23.54 11.04 -0.47
CA ALA A 129 22.88 10.72 -1.74
C ALA A 129 21.85 9.57 -1.61
N ILE A 130 22.06 8.62 -0.70
CA ILE A 130 21.08 7.56 -0.38
C ILE A 130 19.95 8.11 0.50
N HIS A 131 20.31 8.76 1.62
CA HIS A 131 19.36 9.19 2.65
C HIS A 131 18.49 10.37 2.21
N SER A 132 18.99 11.26 1.35
CA SER A 132 18.21 12.35 0.76
C SER A 132 16.97 11.84 0.00
N LYS A 133 17.02 10.63 -0.57
CA LYS A 133 15.88 9.99 -1.23
C LYS A 133 14.80 9.55 -0.23
N LEU A 134 15.15 9.33 1.03
CA LEU A 134 14.24 8.83 2.08
C LEU A 134 13.42 9.94 2.76
N ARG A 135 13.64 11.23 2.42
CA ARG A 135 12.79 12.41 2.70
C ARG A 135 12.21 12.54 4.14
N GLY A 136 12.79 11.88 5.14
CA GLY A 136 12.47 12.05 6.57
C GLY A 136 11.23 11.31 7.10
N TYR A 137 10.30 10.85 6.25
CA TYR A 137 9.03 10.24 6.70
C TYR A 137 9.04 8.70 6.76
N SER A 138 10.23 8.08 6.77
CA SER A 138 10.37 6.61 6.80
C SER A 138 9.78 5.99 8.08
N TYR A 139 9.83 6.70 9.21
CA TYR A 139 9.23 6.26 10.47
C TYR A 139 7.70 6.14 10.37
N LEU A 140 7.03 7.03 9.62
CA LEU A 140 5.58 6.95 9.37
C LEU A 140 5.23 5.68 8.57
N ILE A 141 6.06 5.34 7.57
CA ILE A 141 5.86 4.11 6.78
C ILE A 141 6.01 2.88 7.67
N LYS A 142 7.05 2.85 8.52
CA LYS A 142 7.27 1.75 9.48
C LYS A 142 6.06 1.61 10.40
N TYR A 143 5.60 2.71 10.99
CA TYR A 143 4.42 2.74 11.85
C TYR A 143 3.18 2.18 11.14
N LEU A 144 2.92 2.58 9.89
CA LEU A 144 1.77 2.09 9.12
C LEU A 144 1.88 0.60 8.73
N LEU A 145 3.08 0.07 8.60
CA LEU A 145 3.29 -1.37 8.37
C LEU A 145 3.03 -2.20 9.63
N GLU A 146 3.30 -1.63 10.81
CA GLU A 146 3.08 -2.28 12.10
C GLU A 146 1.61 -2.18 12.56
N THR A 147 0.95 -1.06 12.26
CA THR A 147 -0.43 -0.75 12.70
C THR A 147 -1.51 -1.07 11.67
N VAL A 148 -1.44 -2.25 11.05
CA VAL A 148 -2.43 -2.66 10.03
C VAL A 148 -3.84 -2.70 10.64
N ASN A 149 -4.77 -1.94 10.05
CA ASN A 149 -6.15 -1.90 10.54
C ASN A 149 -6.92 -3.10 9.98
N ASN A 150 -7.12 -4.12 10.82
CA ASN A 150 -7.80 -5.36 10.45
C ASN A 150 -9.30 -5.16 10.12
N SER A 151 -9.91 -4.05 10.55
CA SER A 151 -11.31 -3.72 10.23
C SER A 151 -11.48 -3.09 8.84
N LYS A 152 -10.38 -2.69 8.20
CA LYS A 152 -10.37 -2.02 6.89
C LYS A 152 -9.94 -2.98 5.79
N SER A 153 -10.25 -2.63 4.54
CA SER A 153 -9.88 -3.43 3.38
C SER A 153 -8.36 -3.51 3.18
N ALA A 154 -7.91 -4.51 2.43
CA ALA A 154 -6.51 -4.57 1.99
C ALA A 154 -6.13 -3.34 1.15
N GLU A 155 -7.04 -2.90 0.27
CA GLU A 155 -6.87 -1.72 -0.56
C GLU A 155 -6.64 -0.45 0.28
N PHE A 156 -7.42 -0.23 1.35
CA PHE A 156 -7.22 0.90 2.25
C PHE A 156 -5.83 0.88 2.92
N ASN A 157 -5.43 -0.28 3.42
CA ASN A 157 -4.14 -0.44 4.12
C ASN A 157 -2.94 -0.25 3.16
N ASP A 158 -3.06 -0.66 1.90
CA ASP A 158 -2.04 -0.42 0.86
C ASP A 158 -1.99 1.07 0.44
N ASN A 159 -3.17 1.65 0.20
CA ASN A 159 -3.29 3.01 -0.33
C ASN A 159 -2.88 4.06 0.69
N ARG A 160 -3.14 3.85 1.99
CA ARG A 160 -2.70 4.79 3.04
C ARG A 160 -1.16 4.90 3.11
N ILE A 161 -0.42 3.80 2.90
CA ILE A 161 1.05 3.83 2.84
C ILE A 161 1.49 4.60 1.59
N SER A 162 0.89 4.28 0.45
CA SER A 162 1.16 4.96 -0.81
C SER A 162 0.91 6.47 -0.71
N LEU A 163 -0.12 6.89 0.04
CA LEU A 163 -0.44 8.30 0.26
C LEU A 163 0.56 9.02 1.17
N ILE A 164 1.10 8.39 2.22
CA ILE A 164 2.18 9.00 3.00
C ILE A 164 3.37 9.33 2.09
N VAL A 165 3.73 8.40 1.21
CA VAL A 165 4.81 8.62 0.23
C VAL A 165 4.44 9.74 -0.75
N GLY A 166 3.22 9.71 -1.31
CA GLY A 166 2.73 10.72 -2.25
C GLY A 166 2.64 12.13 -1.65
N GLN A 167 2.25 12.23 -0.39
CA GLN A 167 2.17 13.48 0.38
C GLN A 167 3.50 13.88 1.01
N LYS A 168 4.56 13.08 0.84
CA LYS A 168 5.88 13.29 1.45
C LYS A 168 5.80 13.43 2.99
N GLY A 169 4.94 12.65 3.63
CA GLY A 169 4.73 12.69 5.08
C GLY A 169 4.06 13.97 5.60
N LYS A 170 3.43 14.76 4.74
CA LYS A 170 2.82 16.04 5.12
C LYS A 170 1.30 15.97 5.16
N CYS A 171 0.70 16.74 6.06
CA CYS A 171 -0.74 16.99 6.09
C CYS A 171 -1.16 17.67 4.79
N TYR A 172 -2.21 17.16 4.15
CA TYR A 172 -2.68 17.73 2.89
C TYR A 172 -3.17 19.17 3.05
N ILE A 173 -3.84 19.49 4.16
CA ILE A 173 -4.36 20.84 4.41
C ILE A 173 -3.24 21.80 4.80
N THR A 174 -2.50 21.52 5.87
CA THR A 174 -1.55 22.46 6.48
C THR A 174 -0.18 22.46 5.80
N GLY A 175 0.21 21.37 5.13
CA GLY A 175 1.56 21.19 4.58
C GLY A 175 2.64 20.92 5.62
N LEU A 176 2.29 20.89 6.90
CA LEU A 176 3.17 20.51 8.01
C LEU A 176 3.40 19.00 8.02
N ASP A 177 4.50 18.59 8.64
CA ASP A 177 4.85 17.16 8.76
C ASP A 177 3.86 16.45 9.69
N LEU A 178 3.52 15.21 9.35
CA LEU A 178 2.62 14.36 10.13
C LEU A 178 3.42 13.62 11.20
N GLU A 179 2.77 13.37 12.33
CA GLU A 179 3.31 12.58 13.42
C GLU A 179 2.44 11.35 13.67
N THR A 180 3.02 10.29 14.24
CA THR A 180 2.34 8.98 14.37
C THR A 180 1.11 9.02 15.27
N ASP A 181 1.11 9.93 16.23
CA ASP A 181 0.03 10.24 17.17
C ASP A 181 -0.92 11.33 16.63
N ASN A 182 -0.46 12.19 15.72
CA ASN A 182 -1.25 13.24 15.09
C ASN A 182 -1.39 13.07 13.57
N MET A 183 -1.93 11.92 13.14
CA MET A 183 -2.25 11.67 11.73
C MET A 183 -3.50 10.81 11.56
N GLU A 184 -4.40 11.25 10.68
CA GLU A 184 -5.63 10.55 10.37
C GLU A 184 -5.83 10.43 8.85
N CYS A 185 -6.11 9.22 8.38
CA CYS A 185 -6.39 8.94 6.97
C CYS A 185 -7.87 9.17 6.73
N HIS A 186 -8.18 10.21 5.97
CA HIS A 186 -9.51 10.69 5.70
C HIS A 186 -10.03 10.18 4.35
N HIS A 187 -11.27 9.72 4.34
CA HIS A 187 -12.04 9.49 3.12
C HIS A 187 -12.67 10.80 2.66
N LYS A 188 -12.22 11.33 1.50
CA LYS A 188 -12.71 12.61 0.94
C LYS A 188 -14.22 12.56 0.75
N MET A 189 -14.72 11.50 0.10
CA MET A 189 -16.13 11.10 0.12
C MET A 189 -16.30 10.01 1.18
N LEU A 190 -17.17 10.25 2.15
CA LEU A 190 -17.43 9.34 3.27
C LEU A 190 -17.92 7.98 2.80
N LYS A 191 -17.54 6.90 3.51
CA LYS A 191 -18.05 5.54 3.23
C LYS A 191 -19.57 5.43 3.31
N SER A 192 -20.19 6.10 4.28
CA SER A 192 -21.66 6.16 4.42
C SER A 192 -22.35 6.81 3.22
N LYS A 193 -21.62 7.61 2.43
CA LYS A 193 -22.08 8.27 1.21
C LYS A 193 -21.53 7.59 -0.06
N GLY A 194 -21.13 6.31 0.02
CA GLY A 194 -20.63 5.54 -1.11
C GLY A 194 -19.13 5.70 -1.42
N GLY A 195 -18.37 6.34 -0.53
CA GLY A 195 -16.92 6.49 -0.65
C GLY A 195 -16.16 5.16 -0.74
N SER A 196 -15.21 5.08 -1.67
CA SER A 196 -14.35 3.90 -1.89
C SER A 196 -13.04 3.97 -1.09
N ASP A 197 -12.33 2.85 -0.98
CA ASP A 197 -10.98 2.78 -0.39
C ASP A 197 -9.86 3.05 -1.42
N LYS A 198 -10.22 3.53 -2.62
CA LYS A 198 -9.27 3.86 -3.69
C LYS A 198 -8.37 5.03 -3.30
N TYR A 199 -7.16 5.02 -3.84
CA TYR A 199 -6.13 6.04 -3.59
C TYR A 199 -6.66 7.48 -3.79
N GLU A 200 -7.44 7.71 -4.86
CA GLU A 200 -8.01 9.02 -5.21
C GLU A 200 -8.99 9.57 -4.15
N ASN A 201 -9.67 8.69 -3.41
CA ASN A 201 -10.66 9.06 -2.39
C ASN A 201 -10.05 9.20 -0.99
N LEU A 202 -8.75 9.00 -0.83
CA LEU A 202 -8.07 9.02 0.46
C LEU A 202 -7.10 10.19 0.56
N VAL A 203 -6.87 10.67 1.78
CA VAL A 203 -5.90 11.75 2.06
C VAL A 203 -5.46 11.73 3.53
N TRP A 204 -4.19 12.01 3.81
CA TRP A 204 -3.71 12.17 5.19
C TRP A 204 -3.81 13.61 5.68
N LEU A 205 -4.33 13.76 6.89
CA LEU A 205 -4.50 15.02 7.60
C LEU A 205 -3.90 14.89 9.01
N CYS A 206 -3.48 16.02 9.60
CA CYS A 206 -3.33 16.09 11.05
C CYS A 206 -4.72 16.09 11.71
N GLY A 207 -4.80 15.70 12.98
CA GLY A 207 -6.04 15.53 13.71
C GLY A 207 -6.87 16.81 13.78
N GLU A 208 -6.24 17.98 13.96
CA GLU A 208 -6.94 19.27 13.97
C GLU A 208 -7.58 19.59 12.62
N ALA A 209 -6.84 19.33 11.53
CA ALA A 209 -7.35 19.54 10.18
C ALA A 209 -8.49 18.55 9.86
N HIS A 210 -8.39 17.31 10.34
CA HIS A 210 -9.46 16.34 10.17
C HIS A 210 -10.73 16.74 10.94
N LYS A 211 -10.60 17.22 12.18
CA LYS A 211 -11.72 17.77 12.97
C LYS A 211 -12.34 18.99 12.29
N LEU A 212 -11.53 19.89 11.75
CA LEU A 212 -12.02 21.06 11.01
C LEU A 212 -12.83 20.68 9.77
N VAL A 213 -12.49 19.60 9.06
CA VAL A 213 -13.27 19.13 7.90
C VAL A 213 -14.69 18.69 8.31
N HIS A 214 -14.84 18.04 9.46
CA HIS A 214 -16.14 17.54 9.93
C HIS A 214 -16.93 18.53 10.80
N ALA A 215 -16.31 19.61 11.27
CA ALA A 215 -16.96 20.57 12.16
C ALA A 215 -18.19 21.23 11.52
N ILE A 216 -19.31 21.23 12.26
CA ILE A 216 -20.57 21.88 11.86
C ILE A 216 -20.77 23.18 12.66
N GLU A 217 -20.46 23.15 13.96
CA GLU A 217 -20.62 24.30 14.85
C GLU A 217 -19.61 25.42 14.54
N GLN A 218 -20.12 26.65 14.45
CA GLN A 218 -19.34 27.86 14.13
C GLN A 218 -18.18 28.09 15.12
N ASP A 219 -18.41 27.84 16.42
CA ASP A 219 -17.39 28.05 17.45
C ASP A 219 -16.23 27.05 17.31
N VAL A 220 -16.54 25.80 16.96
CA VAL A 220 -15.54 24.75 16.69
C VAL A 220 -14.74 25.09 15.43
N ILE A 221 -15.41 25.59 14.38
CA ILE A 221 -14.75 26.03 13.14
C ILE A 221 -13.78 27.17 13.44
N LYS A 222 -14.21 28.22 14.15
CA LYS A 222 -13.36 29.36 14.52
C LYS A 222 -12.16 28.93 15.36
N LYS A 223 -12.36 28.04 16.33
CA LYS A 223 -11.28 27.47 17.16
C LYS A 223 -10.20 26.82 16.32
N TYR A 224 -10.56 25.88 15.44
CA TYR A 224 -9.57 25.15 14.65
C TYR A 224 -8.96 25.98 13.52
N LEU A 225 -9.69 26.96 12.96
CA LEU A 225 -9.09 27.93 12.04
C LEU A 225 -8.00 28.76 12.70
N GLY A 226 -8.23 29.24 13.93
CA GLY A 226 -7.22 29.97 14.71
C GLY A 226 -5.99 29.12 15.00
N LEU A 227 -6.19 27.87 15.42
CA LEU A 227 -5.09 26.93 15.70
C LEU A 227 -4.25 26.61 14.46
N LEU A 228 -4.89 26.39 13.32
CA LEU A 228 -4.20 25.94 12.11
C LEU A 228 -3.59 27.07 11.29
N SER A 229 -4.02 28.33 11.48
CA SER A 229 -3.50 29.51 10.78
C SER A 229 -3.28 29.28 9.27
N LEU A 230 -4.33 28.79 8.59
CA LEU A 230 -4.24 28.31 7.21
C LEU A 230 -3.98 29.44 6.22
N ASP A 231 -3.11 29.17 5.24
CA ASP A 231 -2.94 30.03 4.07
C ASP A 231 -4.11 29.89 3.08
N LYS A 232 -4.13 30.73 2.03
CA LYS A 232 -5.17 30.67 0.97
C LYS A 232 -5.30 29.28 0.35
N LYS A 233 -4.19 28.55 0.23
CA LYS A 233 -4.15 27.21 -0.35
C LYS A 233 -4.76 26.17 0.60
N GLY A 234 -4.40 26.22 1.88
CA GLY A 234 -4.95 25.38 2.94
C GLY A 234 -6.45 25.59 3.08
N LEU A 235 -6.91 26.85 3.06
CA LEU A 235 -8.35 27.16 3.12
C LEU A 235 -9.12 26.58 1.93
N LYS A 236 -8.59 26.72 0.70
CA LYS A 236 -9.19 26.10 -0.49
C LYS A 236 -9.27 24.57 -0.37
N ARG A 237 -8.23 23.93 0.17
CA ARG A 237 -8.19 22.48 0.39
C ARG A 237 -9.21 22.03 1.44
N VAL A 238 -9.32 22.74 2.56
CA VAL A 238 -10.33 22.48 3.60
C VAL A 238 -11.72 22.58 3.00
N ASN A 239 -12.04 23.68 2.33
CA ASN A 239 -13.36 23.90 1.76
C ASN A 239 -13.71 22.84 0.71
N SER A 240 -12.74 22.39 -0.08
CA SER A 240 -12.94 21.28 -1.03
C SER A 240 -13.32 19.97 -0.32
N LEU A 241 -12.65 19.64 0.79
CA LEU A 241 -12.97 18.43 1.57
C LEU A 241 -14.30 18.58 2.33
N ARG A 242 -14.58 19.75 2.89
CA ARG A 242 -15.85 20.06 3.58
C ARG A 242 -17.04 19.85 2.65
N MET A 243 -16.98 20.35 1.42
CA MET A 243 -18.03 20.12 0.42
C MET A 243 -18.24 18.63 0.12
N LEU A 244 -17.17 17.83 0.00
CA LEU A 244 -17.27 16.39 -0.28
C LEU A 244 -17.88 15.59 0.88
N VAL A 245 -17.68 16.02 2.13
CA VAL A 245 -18.37 15.42 3.28
C VAL A 245 -19.79 15.96 3.47
N GLY A 246 -20.18 17.00 2.73
CA GLY A 246 -21.52 17.62 2.75
C GLY A 246 -21.67 18.79 3.72
N ASN A 247 -20.57 19.40 4.13
CA ASN A 247 -20.53 20.60 4.96
C ASN A 247 -20.36 21.86 4.11
N SER A 248 -20.84 23.00 4.61
CA SER A 248 -20.65 24.31 3.98
C SER A 248 -19.18 24.76 4.01
N VAL A 249 -18.79 25.52 2.99
CA VAL A 249 -17.49 26.22 2.95
C VAL A 249 -17.37 27.23 4.09
N ILE A 250 -16.13 27.47 4.51
CA ILE A 250 -15.77 28.51 5.49
C ILE A 250 -15.30 29.76 4.76
#